data_AF-A0A7Y5FHC0-F1
#
_entry.id   AF-A0A7Y5FHC0-F1
#
_cell.length_a   1.000
_cell.length_b   1.000
_cell.length_c   1.000
_cell.angle_alpha   90.00
_cell.angle_beta   90.00
_cell.angle_gamma   90.00
#
_symmetry.space_group_name_H-M   'P 1'
#
loop_
_entity.id
_entity.type
_entity.pdbx_description
1 polymer ?
#
loop_
_entity_poly.entity_id
_entity_poly.type
_entity_poly.pdbx_seq_one_letter_code
_entity_poly.pdbx_strand_id
1 'polypeptide(L)'
;MEGAALACVLFDCRNETNPFEGAAYWSQVLDQAATNTKLKKLLVAARIDVGGLPASKERIEAFAREHGFTQFIPTSASTGEGCDDLLAAIRQGIPWNEVPKVTTTDTLAALRDYVARLKGEKGGAEAKAGQQAAPARLFTIAELHEGFSSYFGKKLPLEEFIAHLQRLEATDAVDLLVFHTTGAAPQPESLALLDPTRVDAYSSALLVAAKDEPDGPGHLLESRVREGSFKLDKDERIADPESERHLLWYVLEELLSRDLALRETIKGEDYVVFPSQCTAELRFPGAAALGVAFAFSGPVRSIYATLIAQLAHYEGFKKREFFQDAAAYRPDAGGRCLVRLRDHGRGQGELELFFDGETPANVRQGFLEFVSKHLESKSTPGSVSKRHDYHCINAECRKPFADDLVKARLAARKKNLLCPYCEQKTPLINLLAEPTAAAESVAAKIGTDAKAGRQRMTAGLVIKAKEAEGKFDVFLSHNSKDKAAVEKIAKQLLKVGIRPWLDRWNLTPGDTISEALEQAIKTIPCAALCFGPADIGKWHILEIRAYVEKWASGTARMIPVILPKVEETPELPLFVRQTLWVDMRDWENEKSDGFYRLICGILGRAPGDSPMKRFGVREVAEWQGAS
;
A
#
# COMPACT_ATOMS: atom_id res chain seq x y z
N MET A 1 -0.05 13.95 -7.59
CA MET A 1 -0.04 15.38 -7.96
C MET A 1 -0.51 15.61 -9.41
N GLU A 2 -1.26 14.67 -10.00
CA GLU A 2 -1.82 14.88 -11.33
C GLU A 2 -2.87 16.01 -11.26
N GLY A 3 -2.71 17.05 -12.08
CA GLY A 3 -3.63 18.19 -12.14
C GLY A 3 -3.26 19.41 -11.28
N ALA A 4 -2.17 19.36 -10.49
CA ALA A 4 -1.69 20.55 -9.78
C ALA A 4 -1.14 21.61 -10.75
N ALA A 5 -1.73 22.80 -10.74
CA ALA A 5 -1.33 23.89 -11.64
C ALA A 5 -0.31 24.86 -11.02
N LEU A 6 -0.28 24.95 -9.69
CA LEU A 6 0.59 25.86 -8.95
C LEU A 6 0.99 25.24 -7.61
N ALA A 7 2.25 25.46 -7.22
CA ALA A 7 2.78 25.09 -5.91
C ALA A 7 3.41 26.30 -5.21
N CYS A 8 3.13 26.46 -3.91
CA CYS A 8 3.80 27.43 -3.06
C CYS A 8 4.83 26.70 -2.19
N VAL A 9 6.10 27.07 -2.32
CA VAL A 9 7.18 26.53 -1.49
C VAL A 9 7.52 27.54 -0.42
N LEU A 10 7.19 27.21 0.82
CA LEU A 10 7.43 28.06 1.97
C LEU A 10 8.79 27.72 2.59
N PHE A 11 9.55 28.74 2.98
CA PHE A 11 10.74 28.57 3.83
C PHE A 11 10.68 29.49 5.04
N ASP A 12 11.14 28.97 6.19
CA ASP A 12 11.20 29.70 7.46
C ASP A 12 12.45 30.58 7.49
N CYS A 13 12.24 31.89 7.68
CA CYS A 13 13.33 32.86 7.69
C CYS A 13 14.27 32.76 8.91
N ARG A 14 13.95 31.95 9.93
CA ARG A 14 14.80 31.76 11.12
C ARG A 14 16.03 30.88 10.88
N ASN A 15 16.12 30.19 9.74
CA ASN A 15 17.25 29.32 9.44
C ASN A 15 18.41 30.13 8.82
N GLU A 16 19.31 30.63 9.67
CA GLU A 16 20.40 31.55 9.26
C GLU A 16 21.53 30.87 8.47
N THR A 17 21.78 29.57 8.67
CA THR A 17 22.93 28.88 8.07
C THR A 17 22.69 28.47 6.62
N ASN A 18 21.48 27.99 6.30
CA ASN A 18 21.11 27.64 4.92
C ASN A 18 19.59 27.79 4.66
N PRO A 19 19.09 29.03 4.50
CA PRO A 19 17.66 29.31 4.46
C PRO A 19 16.91 28.67 3.27
N PHE A 20 17.61 28.40 2.18
CA PHE A 20 17.01 27.88 0.95
C PHE A 20 17.02 26.36 0.84
N GLU A 21 17.64 25.65 1.78
CA GLU A 21 17.83 24.20 1.71
C GLU A 21 16.52 23.42 1.56
N GLY A 22 15.54 23.74 2.42
CA GLY A 22 14.22 23.13 2.36
C GLY A 22 13.49 23.51 1.06
N ALA A 23 13.62 24.75 0.62
CA ALA A 23 13.00 25.21 -0.62
C ALA A 23 13.58 24.51 -1.87
N ALA A 24 14.89 24.24 -1.87
CA ALA A 24 15.57 23.52 -2.95
C ALA A 24 15.09 22.07 -3.03
N TYR A 25 14.99 21.40 -1.88
CA TYR A 25 14.44 20.05 -1.78
C TYR A 25 13.01 19.99 -2.31
N TRP A 26 12.11 20.86 -1.82
CA TRP A 26 10.72 20.87 -2.25
C TRP A 26 10.58 21.24 -3.73
N SER A 27 11.39 22.15 -4.25
CA SER A 27 11.44 22.40 -5.71
C SER A 27 11.71 21.11 -6.47
N GLN A 28 12.72 20.34 -6.05
CA GLN A 28 13.09 19.09 -6.71
C GLN A 28 11.96 18.05 -6.61
N VAL A 29 11.33 17.91 -5.45
CA VAL A 29 10.16 17.02 -5.25
C VAL A 29 8.99 17.43 -6.15
N LEU A 30 8.72 18.72 -6.30
CA LEU A 30 7.66 19.24 -7.15
C LEU A 30 7.97 18.98 -8.64
N ASP A 31 9.21 19.19 -9.06
CA ASP A 31 9.65 18.90 -10.42
C ASP A 31 9.54 17.40 -10.74
N GLN A 32 9.80 16.53 -9.77
CA GLN A 32 9.61 15.08 -9.89
C GLN A 32 8.14 14.69 -10.02
N ALA A 33 7.26 15.33 -9.25
CA ALA A 33 5.84 15.01 -9.24
C ALA A 33 5.09 15.57 -10.45
N ALA A 34 5.63 16.61 -11.10
CA ALA A 34 5.09 17.23 -12.31
C ALA A 34 5.48 16.44 -13.57
N THR A 35 5.12 15.15 -13.64
CA THR A 35 5.51 14.25 -14.74
C THR A 35 4.92 14.63 -16.10
N ASN A 36 3.79 15.35 -16.15
CA ASN A 36 3.09 15.70 -17.41
C ASN A 36 2.39 17.07 -17.40
N THR A 37 2.62 17.91 -16.39
CA THR A 37 1.93 19.22 -16.25
C THR A 37 2.93 20.35 -16.03
N LYS A 38 2.69 21.51 -16.65
CA LYS A 38 3.46 22.73 -16.37
C LYS A 38 3.06 23.26 -14.99
N LEU A 39 3.78 22.84 -13.96
CA LEU A 39 3.59 23.33 -12.60
C LEU A 39 4.29 24.69 -12.42
N LYS A 40 3.54 25.75 -12.09
CA LYS A 40 4.15 27.02 -11.67
C LYS A 40 4.55 26.94 -10.20
N LYS A 41 5.74 27.44 -9.86
CA LYS A 41 6.25 27.46 -8.48
C LYS A 41 6.36 28.89 -7.97
N LEU A 42 5.81 29.16 -6.79
CA LEU A 42 5.99 30.40 -6.04
C LEU A 42 6.93 30.14 -4.86
N LEU A 43 7.92 31.00 -4.67
CA LEU A 43 8.80 30.96 -3.51
C LEU A 43 8.27 31.92 -2.45
N VAL A 44 7.98 31.41 -1.26
CA VAL A 44 7.34 32.19 -0.20
C VAL A 44 8.23 32.20 1.05
N ALA A 45 8.68 33.38 1.45
CA ALA A 45 9.32 33.55 2.75
C ALA A 45 8.22 33.68 3.82
N ALA A 46 8.21 32.81 4.81
CA ALA A 46 7.25 32.86 5.92
C ALA A 46 7.90 33.48 7.17
N ARG A 47 7.07 34.16 7.98
CA ARG A 47 7.42 34.70 9.31
C ARG A 47 8.53 35.78 9.26
N ILE A 48 8.48 36.64 8.25
CA ILE A 48 9.46 37.73 8.08
C ILE A 48 9.49 38.71 9.27
N ASP A 49 8.39 38.81 10.02
CA ASP A 49 8.27 39.63 11.22
C ASP A 49 9.12 39.14 12.39
N VAL A 50 9.52 37.87 12.38
CA VAL A 50 10.35 37.27 13.44
C VAL A 50 11.82 37.24 13.06
N GLY A 51 12.14 36.78 11.85
CA GLY A 51 13.52 36.52 11.42
C GLY A 51 14.10 37.54 10.44
N GLY A 52 13.30 38.46 9.89
CA GLY A 52 13.70 39.25 8.72
C GLY A 52 13.94 38.37 7.49
N LEU A 53 14.48 38.93 6.40
CA LEU A 53 14.90 38.12 5.26
C LEU A 53 16.31 37.55 5.48
N PRO A 54 16.52 36.23 5.32
CA PRO A 54 17.80 35.59 5.68
C PRO A 54 18.90 35.78 4.62
N ALA A 55 18.60 36.47 3.52
CA ALA A 55 19.52 36.73 2.42
C ALA A 55 19.13 38.01 1.67
N SER A 56 20.07 38.58 0.90
CA SER A 56 19.77 39.72 0.04
C SER A 56 18.76 39.34 -1.05
N LYS A 57 18.03 40.35 -1.54
CA LYS A 57 17.02 40.18 -2.59
C LYS A 57 17.63 39.56 -3.85
N GLU A 58 18.85 39.96 -4.22
CA GLU A 58 19.58 39.43 -5.38
C GLU A 58 19.87 37.94 -5.24
N ARG A 59 20.26 37.50 -4.03
CA ARG A 59 20.54 36.08 -3.75
C ARG A 59 19.24 35.25 -3.77
N ILE A 60 18.15 35.78 -3.21
CA ILE A 60 16.83 35.12 -3.25
C ILE A 60 16.35 34.99 -4.70
N GLU A 61 16.46 36.06 -5.49
CA GLU A 61 16.05 36.04 -6.90
C GLU A 61 16.93 35.12 -7.76
N ALA A 62 18.24 35.03 -7.47
CA ALA A 62 19.13 34.09 -8.12
C ALA A 62 18.71 32.64 -7.85
N PHE A 63 18.45 32.31 -6.58
CA PHE A 63 17.91 31.00 -6.18
C PHE A 63 16.55 30.72 -6.84
N ALA A 64 15.65 31.71 -6.85
CA ALA A 64 14.35 31.60 -7.49
C ALA A 64 14.48 31.24 -8.98
N ARG A 65 15.37 31.91 -9.71
CA ARG A 65 15.65 31.62 -11.13
C ARG A 65 16.27 30.24 -11.33
N GLU A 66 17.26 29.87 -10.52
CA GLU A 66 17.95 28.58 -10.59
C GLU A 66 16.99 27.40 -10.44
N HIS A 67 16.02 27.52 -9.54
CA HIS A 67 15.04 26.49 -9.25
C HIS A 67 13.70 26.69 -9.98
N GLY A 68 13.60 27.62 -10.93
CA GLY A 68 12.39 27.81 -11.74
C GLY A 68 11.16 28.32 -10.97
N PHE A 69 11.37 29.08 -9.89
CA PHE A 69 10.30 29.82 -9.21
C PHE A 69 9.94 31.08 -10.01
N THR A 70 8.64 31.23 -10.29
CA THR A 70 8.10 32.35 -11.08
C THR A 70 8.06 33.66 -10.33
N GLN A 71 7.92 33.64 -9.00
CA GLN A 71 7.85 34.84 -8.17
C GLN A 71 8.31 34.52 -6.74
N PHE A 72 8.93 35.50 -6.09
CA PHE A 72 9.25 35.49 -4.67
C PHE A 72 8.30 36.43 -3.90
N ILE A 73 7.74 35.96 -2.78
CA ILE A 73 6.78 36.72 -1.97
C ILE A 73 7.12 36.56 -0.47
N PRO A 74 7.50 37.64 0.23
CA PRO A 74 7.68 37.63 1.68
C PRO A 74 6.32 37.77 2.39
N THR A 75 6.10 37.00 3.45
CA THR A 75 4.82 36.97 4.17
C THR A 75 4.96 36.98 5.70
N SER A 76 4.00 37.62 6.37
CA SER A 76 3.83 37.61 7.82
C SER A 76 2.37 37.44 8.21
N ALA A 77 2.06 36.37 8.95
CA ALA A 77 0.70 36.15 9.47
C ALA A 77 0.33 37.13 10.60
N SER A 78 1.33 37.65 11.34
CA SER A 78 1.13 38.58 12.45
C SER A 78 0.77 39.99 11.97
N THR A 79 1.45 40.46 10.93
CA THR A 79 1.25 41.82 10.39
C THR A 79 0.34 41.86 9.16
N GLY A 80 0.11 40.71 8.51
CA GLY A 80 -0.61 40.60 7.25
C GLY A 80 0.22 40.94 6.01
N GLU A 81 1.50 41.33 6.18
CA GLU A 81 2.39 41.69 5.08
C GLU A 81 2.49 40.56 4.05
N GLY A 82 2.32 40.89 2.76
CA GLY A 82 2.44 39.99 1.62
C GLY A 82 1.39 38.87 1.50
N CYS A 83 0.46 38.74 2.45
CA CYS A 83 -0.61 37.74 2.38
C CYS A 83 -1.57 37.99 1.20
N ASP A 84 -1.96 39.24 0.96
CA ASP A 84 -2.81 39.62 -0.17
C ASP A 84 -2.09 39.46 -1.51
N ASP A 85 -0.80 39.80 -1.56
CA ASP A 85 0.06 39.60 -2.73
C ASP A 85 0.21 38.12 -3.06
N LEU A 86 0.40 37.27 -2.05
CA LEU A 86 0.44 35.82 -2.22
C LEU A 86 -0.90 35.29 -2.74
N LEU A 87 -2.02 35.74 -2.17
CA LEU A 87 -3.34 35.33 -2.63
C LEU A 87 -3.59 35.75 -4.09
N ALA A 88 -3.19 36.97 -4.47
CA ALA A 88 -3.27 37.47 -5.83
C ALA A 88 -2.39 36.64 -6.79
N ALA A 89 -1.15 36.34 -6.39
CA ALA A 89 -0.21 35.54 -7.18
C ALA A 89 -0.72 34.10 -7.38
N ILE A 90 -1.32 33.48 -6.36
CA ILE A 90 -1.95 32.16 -6.48
C ILE A 90 -3.08 32.21 -7.50
N ARG A 91 -3.99 33.19 -7.38
CA ARG A 91 -5.14 33.35 -8.30
C ARG A 91 -4.71 33.58 -9.74
N GLN A 92 -3.66 34.37 -9.97
CA GLN A 92 -3.14 34.65 -11.32
C GLN A 92 -2.27 33.51 -11.88
N GLY A 93 -1.62 32.76 -10.99
CA GLY A 93 -0.73 31.68 -11.37
C GLY A 93 -1.47 30.48 -11.95
N ILE A 94 -2.67 30.16 -11.44
CA ILE A 94 -3.50 29.08 -11.96
C ILE A 94 -4.02 29.43 -13.37
N PRO A 95 -3.73 28.62 -14.42
CA PRO A 95 -4.19 28.87 -15.78
C PRO A 95 -5.64 28.43 -15.94
N TRP A 96 -6.59 29.19 -15.37
CA TRP A 96 -8.02 28.85 -15.32
C TRP A 96 -8.65 28.46 -16.67
N ASN A 97 -8.06 28.90 -17.79
CA ASN A 97 -8.50 28.59 -19.14
C ASN A 97 -7.99 27.23 -19.67
N GLU A 98 -6.88 26.73 -19.12
CA GLU A 98 -6.24 25.45 -19.51
C GLU A 98 -6.58 24.33 -18.53
N VAL A 99 -6.94 24.67 -17.28
CA VAL A 99 -7.44 23.69 -16.31
C VAL A 99 -8.71 23.04 -16.89
N PRO A 100 -8.79 21.70 -16.95
CA PRO A 100 -9.97 21.02 -17.47
C PRO A 100 -11.24 21.52 -16.77
N LYS A 101 -12.20 22.00 -17.57
CA LYS A 101 -13.53 22.31 -17.05
C LYS A 101 -14.22 21.00 -16.71
N VAL A 102 -14.25 20.68 -15.43
CA VAL A 102 -15.04 19.55 -14.92
C VAL A 102 -16.44 20.10 -14.61
N THR A 103 -17.44 19.66 -15.38
CA THR A 103 -18.82 19.94 -15.04
C THR A 103 -19.21 19.05 -13.87
N THR A 104 -19.18 19.60 -12.66
CA THR A 104 -19.72 18.94 -11.47
C THR A 104 -21.24 18.92 -11.59
N THR A 105 -21.86 17.75 -11.43
CA THR A 105 -23.32 17.67 -11.35
C THR A 105 -23.80 18.38 -10.08
N ASP A 106 -24.99 18.98 -10.10
CA ASP A 106 -25.57 19.63 -8.91
C ASP A 106 -25.58 18.69 -7.69
N THR A 107 -25.82 17.40 -7.93
CA THR A 107 -25.76 16.34 -6.91
C THR A 107 -24.38 16.21 -6.25
N LEU A 108 -23.30 16.21 -7.04
CA LEU A 108 -21.94 16.05 -6.51
C LEU A 108 -21.48 17.30 -5.75
N ALA A 109 -21.89 18.49 -6.21
CA ALA A 109 -21.66 19.74 -5.48
C ALA A 109 -22.39 19.73 -4.13
N ALA A 110 -23.67 19.35 -4.12
CA ALA A 110 -24.45 19.24 -2.90
C ALA A 110 -23.87 18.20 -1.93
N LEU A 111 -23.33 17.09 -2.43
CA LEU A 111 -22.67 16.07 -1.60
C LEU A 111 -21.40 16.62 -0.95
N ARG A 112 -20.59 17.37 -1.70
CA ARG A 112 -19.39 18.01 -1.16
C ARG A 112 -19.75 19.01 -0.05
N ASP A 113 -20.77 19.82 -0.25
CA ASP A 113 -21.25 20.77 0.77
C ASP A 113 -21.79 20.05 2.00
N TYR A 114 -22.51 18.93 1.81
CA TYR A 114 -22.97 18.08 2.89
C TYR A 114 -21.81 17.48 3.71
N VAL A 115 -20.76 16.98 3.05
CA VAL A 115 -19.55 16.45 3.70
C VAL A 115 -18.81 17.56 4.45
N ALA A 116 -18.58 18.72 3.84
CA ALA A 116 -17.93 19.88 4.47
C ALA A 116 -18.70 20.33 5.73
N ARG A 117 -20.04 20.35 5.66
CA ARG A 117 -20.89 20.63 6.82
C ARG A 117 -20.71 19.61 7.95
N LEU A 118 -20.64 18.31 7.62
CA LEU A 118 -20.40 17.27 8.63
C LEU A 118 -19.04 17.42 9.31
N LYS A 119 -18.01 17.84 8.57
CA LYS A 119 -16.68 18.18 9.12
C LYS A 119 -16.69 19.41 10.03
N GLY A 120 -17.74 20.22 9.98
CA GLY A 120 -17.76 21.53 10.64
C GLY A 120 -16.93 22.59 9.89
N GLU A 121 -16.59 22.34 8.61
CA GLU A 121 -15.95 23.34 7.76
C GLU A 121 -16.95 24.47 7.48
N LYS A 122 -16.53 25.72 7.72
CA LYS A 122 -17.33 26.91 7.40
C LYS A 122 -17.31 27.16 5.90
N GLY A 123 -18.15 26.46 5.14
CA GLY A 123 -18.35 26.71 3.70
C GLY A 123 -19.58 27.59 3.43
N GLY A 124 -19.38 28.78 2.84
CA GLY A 124 -20.41 29.55 2.10
C GLY A 124 -21.52 30.22 2.91
N ALA A 125 -22.12 31.28 2.35
CA ALA A 125 -23.07 32.16 3.03
C ALA A 125 -24.28 31.41 3.62
N GLU A 126 -24.64 31.75 4.87
CA GLU A 126 -25.78 31.23 5.65
C GLU A 126 -25.52 30.02 6.58
N ALA A 127 -24.41 30.02 7.34
CA ALA A 127 -24.32 29.19 8.54
C ALA A 127 -25.05 29.85 9.72
N LYS A 128 -26.20 29.29 10.13
CA LYS A 128 -26.85 29.65 11.41
C LYS A 128 -25.90 29.35 12.57
N ALA A 129 -25.57 30.37 13.36
CA ALA A 129 -24.77 30.25 14.56
C ALA A 129 -25.42 29.29 15.57
N GLY A 130 -24.73 28.20 15.93
CA GLY A 130 -25.13 27.32 17.05
C GLY A 130 -25.04 25.81 16.84
N GLN A 131 -24.66 25.29 15.68
CA GLN A 131 -24.52 23.83 15.47
C GLN A 131 -23.08 23.36 15.69
N GLN A 132 -22.89 22.47 16.67
CA GLN A 132 -21.64 21.79 16.98
C GLN A 132 -21.17 20.94 15.79
N ALA A 133 -19.87 21.00 15.48
CA ALA A 133 -19.22 20.10 14.54
C ALA A 133 -19.49 18.65 14.97
N ALA A 134 -19.75 17.76 14.02
CA ALA A 134 -19.92 16.35 14.34
C ALA A 134 -18.62 15.81 14.98
N PRO A 135 -18.71 14.97 16.01
CA PRO A 135 -17.51 14.32 16.56
C PRO A 135 -16.81 13.54 15.44
N ALA A 136 -15.47 13.58 15.43
CA ALA A 136 -14.67 12.79 14.50
C ALA A 136 -14.93 11.30 14.77
N ARG A 137 -15.79 10.69 13.93
CA ARG A 137 -16.18 9.28 13.94
C ARG A 137 -16.31 8.78 12.50
N LEU A 138 -16.38 7.46 12.34
CA LEU A 138 -16.71 6.85 11.05
C LEU A 138 -18.22 6.86 10.82
N PHE A 139 -18.63 6.90 9.56
CA PHE A 139 -20.03 6.80 9.13
C PHE A 139 -20.19 5.62 8.19
N THR A 140 -21.30 4.89 8.28
CA THR A 140 -21.65 3.96 7.20
C THR A 140 -22.09 4.73 5.96
N ILE A 141 -21.88 4.15 4.76
CA ILE A 141 -22.37 4.75 3.51
C ILE A 141 -23.90 4.90 3.55
N ALA A 142 -24.62 3.94 4.16
CA ALA A 142 -26.07 4.01 4.36
C ALA A 142 -26.47 5.22 5.23
N GLU A 143 -25.79 5.47 6.35
CA GLU A 143 -26.02 6.67 7.18
C GLU A 143 -25.79 7.96 6.39
N LEU A 144 -24.69 8.03 5.62
CA LEU A 144 -24.40 9.19 4.78
C LEU A 144 -25.47 9.40 3.72
N HIS A 145 -25.97 8.31 3.11
CA HIS A 145 -26.99 8.35 2.07
C HIS A 145 -28.34 8.85 2.60
N GLU A 146 -28.77 8.35 3.76
CA GLU A 146 -30.00 8.78 4.41
C GLU A 146 -29.92 10.24 4.88
N GLY A 147 -28.78 10.62 5.47
CA GLY A 147 -28.53 11.99 5.91
C GLY A 147 -28.45 12.97 4.74
N PHE A 148 -27.80 12.58 3.64
CA PHE A 148 -27.75 13.38 2.41
C PHE A 148 -29.13 13.55 1.80
N SER A 149 -29.92 12.48 1.72
CA SER A 149 -31.30 12.53 1.19
C SER A 149 -32.18 13.49 2.01
N SER A 150 -32.00 13.50 3.33
CA SER A 150 -32.70 14.41 4.24
C SER A 150 -32.26 15.86 4.08
N TYR A 151 -30.96 16.10 3.86
CA TYR A 151 -30.38 17.42 3.66
C TYR A 151 -30.75 18.03 2.30
N PHE A 152 -30.62 17.25 1.23
CA PHE A 152 -30.84 17.69 -0.14
C PHE A 152 -32.31 17.67 -0.57
N GLY A 153 -33.18 17.03 0.21
CA GLY A 153 -34.62 16.93 -0.07
C GLY A 153 -34.98 16.03 -1.27
N LYS A 154 -34.00 15.31 -1.83
CA LYS A 154 -34.18 14.35 -2.93
C LYS A 154 -33.41 13.07 -2.62
N LYS A 155 -34.09 11.92 -2.74
CA LYS A 155 -33.47 10.61 -2.58
C LYS A 155 -32.75 10.21 -3.87
N LEU A 156 -31.44 10.08 -3.78
CA LEU A 156 -30.60 9.57 -4.87
C LEU A 156 -30.61 8.04 -4.87
N PRO A 157 -30.54 7.34 -6.02
CA PRO A 157 -30.21 5.93 -6.03
C PRO A 157 -28.89 5.66 -5.29
N LEU A 158 -28.82 4.57 -4.53
CA LEU A 158 -27.66 4.26 -3.67
C LEU A 158 -26.38 4.01 -4.48
N GLU A 159 -26.48 3.37 -5.64
CA GLU A 159 -25.35 3.15 -6.55
C GLU A 159 -24.79 4.47 -7.08
N GLU A 160 -25.66 5.42 -7.44
CA GLU A 160 -25.27 6.75 -7.88
C GLU A 160 -24.60 7.54 -6.74
N PHE A 161 -25.09 7.38 -5.51
CA PHE A 161 -24.49 7.97 -4.32
C PHE A 161 -23.08 7.42 -4.03
N ILE A 162 -22.91 6.09 -4.08
CA ILE A 162 -21.62 5.44 -3.91
C ILE A 162 -20.63 5.91 -4.98
N ALA A 163 -21.06 5.99 -6.24
CA ALA A 163 -20.21 6.49 -7.33
C ALA A 163 -19.78 7.96 -7.10
N HIS A 164 -20.64 8.79 -6.50
CA HIS A 164 -20.26 10.15 -6.10
C HIS A 164 -19.29 10.18 -4.92
N LEU A 165 -19.46 9.32 -3.90
CA LEU A 165 -18.51 9.20 -2.81
C LEU A 165 -17.12 8.74 -3.30
N GLN A 166 -17.05 7.76 -4.20
CA GLN A 166 -15.79 7.32 -4.81
C GLN A 166 -15.09 8.45 -5.59
N ARG A 167 -15.85 9.37 -6.20
CA ARG A 167 -15.27 10.58 -6.82
C ARG A 167 -14.71 11.55 -5.77
N LEU A 168 -15.35 11.65 -4.60
CA LEU A 168 -14.83 12.47 -3.51
C LEU A 168 -13.57 11.86 -2.89
N GLU A 169 -13.51 10.53 -2.78
CA GLU A 169 -12.32 9.79 -2.37
C GLU A 169 -11.14 10.02 -3.33
N ALA A 170 -11.38 9.98 -4.64
CA ALA A 170 -10.35 10.31 -5.64
C ALA A 170 -9.82 11.76 -5.54
N THR A 171 -10.51 12.64 -4.81
CA THR A 171 -10.09 14.02 -4.54
C THR A 171 -9.63 14.25 -3.10
N ASP A 172 -9.39 13.18 -2.34
CA ASP A 172 -8.91 13.23 -0.94
C ASP A 172 -9.86 14.01 -0.01
N ALA A 173 -11.16 14.01 -0.33
CA ALA A 173 -12.17 14.69 0.46
C ALA A 173 -12.78 13.78 1.54
N VAL A 174 -12.76 12.46 1.33
CA VAL A 174 -13.20 11.39 2.23
C VAL A 174 -12.37 10.14 1.93
N ASP A 175 -12.21 9.23 2.88
CA ASP A 175 -11.70 7.88 2.62
C ASP A 175 -12.83 6.87 2.79
N LEU A 176 -12.97 5.94 1.86
CA LEU A 176 -13.84 4.78 2.03
C LEU A 176 -12.98 3.64 2.58
N LEU A 177 -13.27 3.18 3.81
CA LEU A 177 -12.49 2.16 4.50
C LEU A 177 -12.84 0.78 3.97
N VAL A 178 -12.47 0.55 2.71
CA VAL A 178 -12.57 -0.72 2.01
C VAL A 178 -11.16 -1.27 1.87
N PHE A 179 -10.92 -2.49 2.36
CA PHE A 179 -9.61 -3.12 2.23
C PHE A 179 -9.23 -3.30 0.76
N HIS A 180 -8.08 -2.78 0.38
CA HIS A 180 -7.59 -2.86 -0.99
C HIS A 180 -7.40 -4.31 -1.40
N THR A 181 -6.89 -5.14 -0.49
CA THR A 181 -6.61 -6.57 -0.69
C THR A 181 -7.77 -7.38 -1.24
N THR A 182 -9.00 -7.08 -0.82
CA THR A 182 -10.17 -7.84 -1.30
C THR A 182 -10.67 -7.32 -2.65
N GLY A 183 -10.30 -6.09 -3.02
CA GLY A 183 -10.89 -5.41 -4.17
C GLY A 183 -12.42 -5.39 -4.08
N ALA A 184 -13.01 -5.28 -2.88
CA ALA A 184 -14.46 -5.12 -2.77
C ALA A 184 -14.87 -3.74 -3.31
N ALA A 185 -16.06 -3.64 -3.91
CA ALA A 185 -16.67 -2.33 -4.12
C ALA A 185 -17.30 -1.86 -2.80
N PRO A 186 -17.31 -0.54 -2.50
CA PRO A 186 -17.99 -0.03 -1.31
C PRO A 186 -19.45 -0.47 -1.30
N GLN A 187 -19.89 -0.98 -0.15
CA GLN A 187 -21.27 -1.40 0.10
C GLN A 187 -21.94 -0.43 1.10
N PRO A 188 -23.27 -0.46 1.26
CA PRO A 188 -23.96 0.45 2.17
C PRO A 188 -23.45 0.39 3.63
N GLU A 189 -23.00 -0.78 4.07
CA GLU A 189 -22.39 -1.03 5.37
C GLU A 189 -20.89 -0.68 5.45
N SER A 190 -20.25 -0.34 4.34
CA SER A 190 -18.86 0.12 4.34
C SER A 190 -18.74 1.43 5.09
N LEU A 191 -17.62 1.59 5.78
CA LEU A 191 -17.34 2.78 6.60
C LEU A 191 -16.65 3.84 5.74
N ALA A 192 -16.94 5.09 6.05
CA ALA A 192 -16.33 6.27 5.45
C ALA A 192 -15.75 7.15 6.56
N LEU A 193 -14.51 7.59 6.35
CA LEU A 193 -13.82 8.58 7.15
C LEU A 193 -13.92 9.91 6.42
N LEU A 194 -14.48 10.91 7.08
CA LEU A 194 -14.65 12.22 6.44
C LEU A 194 -13.32 12.98 6.36
N ASP A 195 -12.40 12.78 7.29
CA ASP A 195 -11.12 13.49 7.35
C ASP A 195 -9.94 12.53 7.08
N PRO A 196 -9.49 12.39 5.82
CA PRO A 196 -8.37 11.52 5.45
C PRO A 196 -7.05 11.83 6.19
N THR A 197 -6.86 13.05 6.68
CA THR A 197 -5.64 13.44 7.41
C THR A 197 -5.43 12.61 8.69
N ARG A 198 -6.49 11.96 9.19
CA ARG A 198 -6.40 10.99 10.29
C ARG A 198 -5.58 9.76 9.90
N VAL A 199 -5.70 9.25 8.68
CA VAL A 199 -4.89 8.10 8.23
C VAL A 199 -3.40 8.43 8.30
N ASP A 200 -3.02 9.65 7.89
CA ASP A 200 -1.64 10.14 7.95
C ASP A 200 -1.14 10.33 9.39
N ALA A 201 -1.97 10.90 10.26
CA ALA A 201 -1.64 11.09 11.67
C ALA A 201 -1.40 9.76 12.39
N TYR A 202 -2.28 8.78 12.18
CA TYR A 202 -2.12 7.43 12.72
C TYR A 202 -0.87 6.74 12.15
N SER A 203 -0.67 6.79 10.83
CA SER A 203 0.51 6.22 10.18
C SER A 203 1.81 6.81 10.76
N SER A 204 1.87 8.14 10.88
CA SER A 204 3.02 8.85 11.44
C SER A 204 3.27 8.47 12.90
N ALA A 205 2.23 8.37 13.71
CA ALA A 205 2.32 7.95 15.10
C ALA A 205 2.85 6.52 15.25
N LEU A 206 2.49 5.60 14.35
CA LEU A 206 3.05 4.24 14.32
C LEU A 206 4.54 4.23 13.98
N LEU A 207 4.98 5.03 13.00
CA LEU A 207 6.41 5.15 12.68
C LEU A 207 7.21 5.70 13.88
N VAL A 208 6.70 6.73 14.55
CA VAL A 208 7.32 7.30 15.76
C VAL A 208 7.36 6.26 16.88
N ALA A 209 6.26 5.55 17.12
CA ALA A 209 6.20 4.52 18.16
C ALA A 209 7.17 3.35 17.90
N ALA A 210 7.36 2.95 16.63
CA ALA A 210 8.32 1.93 16.26
C ALA A 210 9.78 2.37 16.45
N LYS A 211 10.05 3.66 16.19
CA LYS A 211 11.38 4.27 16.36
C LYS A 211 11.75 4.45 17.84
N ASP A 212 10.77 4.78 18.69
CA ASP A 212 10.96 5.03 20.13
C ASP A 212 11.27 3.76 20.93
N GLU A 213 11.25 2.58 20.32
CA GLU A 213 11.69 1.33 20.95
C GLU A 213 13.23 1.30 21.05
N PRO A 214 13.83 1.35 22.26
CA PRO A 214 15.28 1.41 22.43
C PRO A 214 15.96 0.13 21.94
N ASP A 215 17.03 0.26 21.13
CA ASP A 215 17.70 -0.86 20.45
C ASP A 215 16.72 -1.79 19.72
N GLY A 216 15.58 -1.22 19.34
CA GLY A 216 14.44 -1.92 18.80
C GLY A 216 14.68 -2.31 17.34
N PRO A 217 14.19 -3.48 16.92
CA PRO A 217 14.16 -3.88 15.51
C PRO A 217 13.26 -2.99 14.62
N GLY A 218 12.73 -1.88 15.16
CA GLY A 218 11.83 -0.97 14.45
C GLY A 218 10.46 -1.60 14.24
N HIS A 219 9.94 -2.33 15.23
CA HIS A 219 8.67 -3.03 15.11
C HIS A 219 7.69 -2.70 16.22
N LEU A 220 6.43 -3.05 16.01
CA LEU A 220 5.37 -2.92 17.00
C LEU A 220 4.60 -4.22 17.07
N LEU A 221 4.24 -4.64 18.28
CA LEU A 221 3.31 -5.75 18.47
C LEU A 221 1.96 -5.39 17.82
N GLU A 222 1.45 -6.25 16.93
CA GLU A 222 0.24 -5.98 16.15
C GLU A 222 -0.98 -5.73 17.07
N SER A 223 -1.12 -6.46 18.18
CA SER A 223 -2.19 -6.22 19.15
C SER A 223 -2.12 -4.82 19.76
N ARG A 224 -0.92 -4.34 20.12
CA ARG A 224 -0.71 -3.00 20.67
C ARG A 224 -1.15 -1.91 19.70
N VAL A 225 -0.89 -2.10 18.40
CA VAL A 225 -1.36 -1.19 17.35
C VAL A 225 -2.88 -1.21 17.28
N ARG A 226 -3.50 -2.40 17.22
CA ARG A 226 -4.96 -2.57 17.11
C ARG A 226 -5.75 -2.05 18.32
N GLU A 227 -5.13 -2.05 19.49
CA GLU A 227 -5.68 -1.50 20.73
C GLU A 227 -5.45 0.02 20.86
N GLY A 228 -4.78 0.65 19.88
CA GLY A 228 -4.47 2.08 19.92
C GLY A 228 -3.48 2.46 21.03
N SER A 229 -2.63 1.52 21.46
CA SER A 229 -1.73 1.67 22.60
C SER A 229 -0.40 2.34 22.20
N PHE A 230 -0.49 3.52 21.61
CA PHE A 230 0.64 4.37 21.22
C PHE A 230 0.28 5.84 21.43
N LYS A 231 1.30 6.71 21.38
CA LYS A 231 1.12 8.15 21.58
C LYS A 231 0.57 8.76 20.28
N LEU A 232 -0.55 9.47 20.40
CA LEU A 232 -1.16 10.28 19.34
C LEU A 232 -1.81 11.48 20.02
N ASP A 233 -1.78 12.64 19.37
CA ASP A 233 -2.40 13.85 19.91
C ASP A 233 -3.93 13.64 20.06
N LYS A 234 -4.53 14.24 21.10
CA LYS A 234 -5.97 14.07 21.36
C LYS A 234 -6.82 14.69 20.26
N ASP A 235 -6.35 15.75 19.63
CA ASP A 235 -7.06 16.44 18.55
C ASP A 235 -6.91 15.70 17.21
N GLU A 236 -5.92 14.80 17.09
CA GLU A 236 -5.71 13.91 15.95
C GLU A 236 -6.36 12.54 16.11
N ARG A 237 -6.61 12.11 17.35
CA ARG A 237 -7.18 10.79 17.67
C ARG A 237 -8.70 10.80 17.51
N ILE A 238 -9.23 9.75 16.87
CA ILE A 238 -10.68 9.53 16.82
C ILE A 238 -11.19 9.22 18.22
N ALA A 239 -12.21 9.97 18.66
CA ALA A 239 -12.72 9.87 20.02
C ALA A 239 -13.55 8.60 20.26
N ASP A 240 -14.21 8.09 19.22
CA ASP A 240 -15.01 6.87 19.28
C ASP A 240 -14.12 5.61 19.20
N PRO A 241 -14.05 4.76 20.25
CA PRO A 241 -13.15 3.61 20.27
C PRO A 241 -13.45 2.55 19.21
N GLU A 242 -14.72 2.35 18.84
CA GLU A 242 -15.05 1.40 17.77
C GLU A 242 -14.59 1.91 16.42
N SER A 243 -14.84 3.19 16.10
CA SER A 243 -14.33 3.86 14.90
C SER A 243 -12.80 3.81 14.83
N GLU A 244 -12.11 4.08 15.93
CA GLU A 244 -10.66 3.97 16.02
C GLU A 244 -10.17 2.55 15.70
N ARG A 245 -10.84 1.52 16.25
CA ARG A 245 -10.47 0.12 15.98
C ARG A 245 -10.58 -0.23 14.51
N HIS A 246 -11.63 0.23 13.82
CA HIS A 246 -11.80 0.01 12.38
C HIS A 246 -10.75 0.77 11.56
N LEU A 247 -10.48 2.04 11.93
CA LEU A 247 -9.44 2.84 11.28
C LEU A 247 -8.07 2.18 11.40
N LEU A 248 -7.71 1.63 12.56
CA LEU A 248 -6.43 0.98 12.78
C LEU A 248 -6.22 -0.26 11.89
N TRP A 249 -7.29 -1.04 11.63
CA TRP A 249 -7.20 -2.13 10.66
C TRP A 249 -6.93 -1.62 9.25
N TYR A 250 -7.59 -0.54 8.85
CA TYR A 250 -7.40 0.10 7.55
C TYR A 250 -5.99 0.67 7.40
N VAL A 251 -5.50 1.43 8.38
CA VAL A 251 -4.13 1.98 8.41
C VAL A 251 -3.08 0.86 8.31
N LEU A 252 -3.26 -0.24 9.04
CA LEU A 252 -2.35 -1.39 8.95
C LEU A 252 -2.38 -2.04 7.57
N GLU A 253 -3.56 -2.21 6.97
CA GLU A 253 -3.68 -2.77 5.62
C GLU A 253 -3.02 -1.87 4.59
N GLU A 254 -3.17 -0.55 4.71
CA GLU A 254 -2.56 0.46 3.85
C GLU A 254 -1.03 0.47 3.90
N LEU A 255 -0.46 0.37 5.10
CA LEU A 255 0.99 0.30 5.26
C LEU A 255 1.58 -0.99 4.66
N LEU A 256 0.88 -2.11 4.81
CA LEU A 256 1.33 -3.41 4.29
C LEU A 256 1.09 -3.53 2.77
N SER A 257 -0.03 -3.03 2.25
CA SER A 257 -0.38 -3.09 0.82
C SER A 257 0.61 -2.30 -0.03
N ARG A 258 1.17 -1.22 0.53
CA ARG A 258 2.15 -0.33 -0.10
C ARG A 258 3.63 -0.69 0.17
N ASP A 259 3.92 -1.85 0.77
CA ASP A 259 5.29 -2.26 1.20
C ASP A 259 5.98 -1.27 2.18
N LEU A 260 5.23 -0.39 2.86
CA LEU A 260 5.82 0.56 3.82
C LEU A 260 6.13 -0.08 5.18
N ALA A 261 5.45 -1.19 5.48
CA ALA A 261 5.70 -2.06 6.61
C ALA A 261 5.66 -3.53 6.20
N LEU A 262 6.18 -4.39 7.08
CA LEU A 262 6.14 -5.84 6.98
C LEU A 262 5.39 -6.41 8.17
N ARG A 263 4.82 -7.60 8.00
CA ARG A 263 4.26 -8.38 9.11
C ARG A 263 5.13 -9.62 9.34
N GLU A 264 5.61 -9.81 10.56
CA GLU A 264 6.41 -10.97 10.95
C GLU A 264 5.89 -11.62 12.22
N THR A 265 5.85 -12.95 12.25
CA THR A 265 5.50 -13.71 13.45
C THR A 265 6.77 -14.08 14.21
N ILE A 266 6.98 -13.49 15.38
CA ILE A 266 8.16 -13.70 16.24
C ILE A 266 7.69 -14.38 17.52
N LYS A 267 8.20 -15.59 17.80
CA LYS A 267 7.85 -16.40 18.99
C LYS A 267 6.34 -16.60 19.20
N GLY A 268 5.55 -16.65 18.11
CA GLY A 268 4.11 -16.90 18.15
C GLY A 268 3.25 -15.63 18.23
N GLU A 269 3.87 -14.45 18.30
CA GLU A 269 3.19 -13.16 18.26
C GLU A 269 3.44 -12.46 16.93
N ASP A 270 2.46 -11.70 16.46
CA ASP A 270 2.58 -10.95 15.21
C ASP A 270 3.05 -9.52 15.47
N TYR A 271 4.06 -9.12 14.71
CA TYR A 271 4.68 -7.80 14.75
C TYR A 271 4.54 -7.11 13.40
N VAL A 272 4.38 -5.79 13.44
CA VAL A 272 4.46 -4.89 12.30
C VAL A 272 5.85 -4.26 12.32
N VAL A 273 6.68 -4.60 11.35
CA VAL A 273 8.07 -4.15 11.22
C VAL A 273 8.13 -2.99 10.25
N PHE A 274 8.76 -1.89 10.65
CA PHE A 274 9.02 -0.71 9.83
C PHE A 274 10.51 -0.66 9.49
N PRO A 275 10.93 -1.15 8.31
CA PRO A 275 12.35 -1.24 7.98
C PRO A 275 13.11 0.08 8.08
N SER A 276 12.42 1.20 7.85
CA SER A 276 12.99 2.55 7.91
C SER A 276 13.19 3.08 9.34
N GLN A 277 12.67 2.39 10.36
CA GLN A 277 12.71 2.80 11.77
C GLN A 277 13.55 1.88 12.67
N CYS A 278 14.24 0.89 12.10
CA CYS A 278 15.13 0.03 12.87
C CYS A 278 16.26 0.85 13.51
N THR A 279 16.54 0.64 14.80
CA THR A 279 17.62 1.34 15.53
C THR A 279 18.79 0.44 15.90
N ALA A 280 18.68 -0.88 15.64
CA ALA A 280 19.73 -1.84 15.92
C ALA A 280 21.00 -1.58 15.08
N GLU A 281 22.14 -1.43 15.74
CA GLU A 281 23.39 -1.15 15.03
C GLU A 281 23.84 -2.32 14.14
N LEU A 282 24.17 -2.00 12.89
CA LEU A 282 24.90 -2.93 12.03
C LEU A 282 26.36 -2.99 12.48
N ARG A 283 26.76 -4.10 13.11
CA ARG A 283 28.18 -4.44 13.30
C ARG A 283 28.79 -4.86 11.97
N PHE A 284 29.03 -3.87 11.11
CA PHE A 284 29.80 -3.79 9.86
C PHE A 284 29.87 -5.09 8.99
N PRO A 285 29.65 -5.01 7.65
CA PRO A 285 29.70 -6.18 6.77
C PRO A 285 30.98 -6.99 6.99
N GLY A 286 30.87 -8.32 7.08
CA GLY A 286 31.99 -9.20 7.43
C GLY A 286 33.21 -9.12 6.49
N ALA A 287 34.12 -10.09 6.60
CA ALA A 287 35.43 -10.07 5.95
C ALA A 287 35.46 -10.15 4.40
N ALA A 288 34.34 -10.00 3.68
CA ALA A 288 34.31 -9.98 2.22
C ALA A 288 33.36 -8.89 1.71
N ALA A 289 33.88 -7.92 0.95
CA ALA A 289 33.15 -6.74 0.50
C ALA A 289 33.25 -6.56 -1.03
N LEU A 290 32.72 -7.53 -1.78
CA LEU A 290 32.33 -7.29 -3.16
C LEU A 290 31.10 -6.38 -3.11
N GLY A 291 31.11 -5.24 -3.79
CA GLY A 291 29.98 -4.31 -3.69
C GLY A 291 29.78 -3.35 -4.84
N VAL A 292 28.56 -2.81 -4.88
CA VAL A 292 28.07 -1.81 -5.83
C VAL A 292 27.32 -0.76 -5.04
N ALA A 293 27.52 0.51 -5.37
CA ALA A 293 26.73 1.60 -4.83
C ALA A 293 25.83 2.21 -5.92
N PHE A 294 24.58 2.50 -5.54
CA PHE A 294 23.57 3.16 -6.36
C PHE A 294 23.27 4.52 -5.75
N ALA A 295 23.61 5.61 -6.43
CA ALA A 295 23.16 6.94 -6.04
C ALA A 295 21.85 7.28 -6.77
N PHE A 296 20.89 7.88 -6.08
CA PHE A 296 19.56 8.17 -6.61
C PHE A 296 18.94 9.40 -5.92
N SER A 297 17.87 9.94 -6.51
CA SER A 297 17.10 11.05 -5.94
C SER A 297 15.61 10.74 -5.87
N GLY A 298 14.94 11.11 -4.77
CA GLY A 298 13.51 10.90 -4.57
C GLY A 298 13.13 10.75 -3.08
N PRO A 299 12.00 10.09 -2.76
CA PRO A 299 11.59 9.81 -1.38
C PRO A 299 12.44 8.67 -0.77
N VAL A 300 13.71 8.96 -0.47
CA VAL A 300 14.76 8.01 -0.07
C VAL A 300 14.30 6.95 0.93
N ARG A 301 13.68 7.36 2.04
CA ARG A 301 13.23 6.46 3.12
C ARG A 301 12.09 5.54 2.68
N SER A 302 11.18 6.00 1.83
CA SER A 302 10.08 5.21 1.28
C SER A 302 10.61 4.21 0.23
N ILE A 303 11.49 4.64 -0.67
CA ILE A 303 12.17 3.76 -1.63
C ILE A 303 12.89 2.64 -0.89
N TYR A 304 13.67 2.98 0.15
CA TYR A 304 14.35 1.98 0.97
C TYR A 304 13.36 1.03 1.67
N ALA A 305 12.34 1.56 2.35
CA ALA A 305 11.36 0.74 3.06
C ALA A 305 10.69 -0.29 2.13
N THR A 306 10.20 0.17 0.98
CA THR A 306 9.53 -0.68 0.00
C THR A 306 10.48 -1.72 -0.61
N LEU A 307 11.73 -1.37 -0.88
CA LEU A 307 12.74 -2.34 -1.33
C LEU A 307 12.98 -3.44 -0.31
N ILE A 308 13.21 -3.07 0.96
CA ILE A 308 13.50 -4.03 2.04
C ILE A 308 12.30 -4.94 2.29
N ALA A 309 11.09 -4.39 2.23
CA ALA A 309 9.85 -5.17 2.34
C ALA A 309 9.70 -6.17 1.18
N GLN A 310 9.89 -5.74 -0.06
CA GLN A 310 9.80 -6.62 -1.22
C GLN A 310 10.85 -7.74 -1.20
N LEU A 311 12.09 -7.43 -0.82
CA LEU A 311 13.15 -8.42 -0.67
C LEU A 311 12.85 -9.41 0.47
N ALA A 312 12.20 -8.98 1.55
CA ALA A 312 11.81 -9.86 2.65
C ALA A 312 10.79 -10.93 2.23
N HIS A 313 10.00 -10.68 1.20
CA HIS A 313 9.03 -11.65 0.69
C HIS A 313 9.64 -12.74 -0.22
N TYR A 314 10.89 -12.60 -0.65
CA TYR A 314 11.52 -13.61 -1.51
C TYR A 314 11.74 -14.93 -0.76
N GLU A 315 11.17 -16.02 -1.29
CA GLU A 315 11.19 -17.32 -0.63
C GLU A 315 12.56 -18.00 -0.65
N GLY A 316 13.49 -17.54 -1.52
CA GLY A 316 14.86 -18.04 -1.57
C GLY A 316 15.79 -17.54 -0.45
N PHE A 317 15.29 -16.71 0.47
CA PHE A 317 16.04 -16.25 1.65
C PHE A 317 15.57 -16.94 2.93
N LYS A 318 16.45 -17.75 3.57
CA LYS A 318 16.15 -18.45 4.83
C LYS A 318 16.13 -17.56 6.05
N LYS A 319 16.97 -16.52 6.04
CA LYS A 319 17.16 -15.63 7.18
C LYS A 319 17.28 -14.20 6.71
N ARG A 320 16.64 -13.32 7.48
CA ARG A 320 16.57 -11.88 7.27
C ARG A 320 17.01 -11.22 8.57
N GLU A 321 17.79 -10.16 8.45
CA GLU A 321 18.27 -9.39 9.60
C GLU A 321 18.12 -7.91 9.24
N PHE A 322 17.37 -7.17 10.04
CA PHE A 322 17.15 -5.73 9.87
C PHE A 322 18.01 -4.97 10.88
N PHE A 323 18.58 -3.86 10.43
CA PHE A 323 19.45 -2.97 11.17
C PHE A 323 19.09 -1.52 10.84
N GLN A 324 19.65 -0.58 11.60
CA GLN A 324 19.58 0.83 11.29
C GLN A 324 20.16 1.08 9.89
N ASP A 325 19.30 1.55 8.99
CA ASP A 325 19.61 1.85 7.61
C ASP A 325 20.27 0.68 6.86
N ALA A 326 20.06 -0.57 7.27
CA ALA A 326 20.55 -1.74 6.54
C ALA A 326 19.68 -3.00 6.71
N ALA A 327 19.79 -3.92 5.76
CA ALA A 327 19.15 -5.23 5.83
C ALA A 327 20.05 -6.30 5.19
N ALA A 328 20.11 -7.48 5.80
CA ALA A 328 20.86 -8.62 5.31
C ALA A 328 19.95 -9.82 5.04
N TYR A 329 20.19 -10.50 3.92
CA TYR A 329 19.44 -11.64 3.45
C TYR A 329 20.38 -12.83 3.21
N ARG A 330 20.03 -14.01 3.75
CA ARG A 330 20.78 -15.26 3.56
C ARG A 330 20.11 -16.15 2.51
N PRO A 331 20.69 -16.33 1.32
CA PRO A 331 20.18 -17.27 0.32
C PRO A 331 20.28 -18.73 0.79
N ASP A 332 19.38 -19.59 0.30
CA ASP A 332 19.42 -21.03 0.53
C ASP A 332 20.75 -21.69 0.17
N ALA A 333 21.38 -21.17 -0.89
CA ALA A 333 22.62 -21.69 -1.47
C ALA A 333 23.89 -21.19 -0.75
N GLY A 334 23.77 -20.39 0.31
CA GLY A 334 24.89 -19.87 1.09
C GLY A 334 25.25 -18.40 0.80
N GLY A 335 26.09 -17.83 1.66
CA GLY A 335 26.46 -16.42 1.64
C GLY A 335 25.41 -15.45 2.20
N ARG A 336 25.60 -14.16 1.92
CA ARG A 336 24.75 -13.05 2.36
C ARG A 336 24.72 -11.95 1.30
N CYS A 337 23.52 -11.40 1.08
CA CYS A 337 23.30 -10.14 0.38
C CYS A 337 22.95 -9.06 1.41
N LEU A 338 23.72 -7.98 1.47
CA LEU A 338 23.49 -6.84 2.37
C LEU A 338 23.12 -5.62 1.54
N VAL A 339 22.12 -4.88 2.01
CA VAL A 339 21.74 -3.54 1.53
C VAL A 339 22.01 -2.58 2.69
N ARG A 340 22.70 -1.46 2.41
CA ARG A 340 22.84 -0.35 3.35
C ARG A 340 22.41 0.94 2.68
N LEU A 341 21.58 1.71 3.35
CA LEU A 341 21.18 3.06 2.98
C LEU A 341 22.15 4.07 3.59
N ARG A 342 22.60 5.03 2.77
CA ARG A 342 23.12 6.31 3.22
C ARG A 342 22.13 7.38 2.80
N ASP A 343 21.44 7.93 3.78
CA ASP A 343 20.54 9.05 3.59
C ASP A 343 21.34 10.35 3.72
N HIS A 344 21.60 11.02 2.60
CA HIS A 344 22.33 12.30 2.58
C HIS A 344 21.42 13.49 2.88
N GLY A 345 20.12 13.25 3.14
CA GLY A 345 19.10 14.27 3.22
C GLY A 345 18.79 14.87 1.84
N ARG A 346 17.87 15.84 1.82
CA ARG A 346 17.48 16.58 0.59
C ARG A 346 17.01 15.67 -0.56
N GLY A 347 16.45 14.51 -0.23
CA GLY A 347 15.99 13.54 -1.21
C GLY A 347 17.12 12.85 -1.98
N GLN A 348 18.37 12.96 -1.54
CA GLN A 348 19.49 12.24 -2.13
C GLN A 348 19.86 11.03 -1.25
N GLY A 349 19.90 9.86 -1.87
CA GLY A 349 20.23 8.61 -1.20
C GLY A 349 21.29 7.83 -1.95
N GLU A 350 22.06 7.02 -1.22
CA GLU A 350 22.93 6.01 -1.78
C GLU A 350 22.59 4.64 -1.18
N LEU A 351 22.32 3.64 -2.03
CA LEU A 351 22.21 2.24 -1.61
C LEU A 351 23.51 1.51 -1.92
N GLU A 352 24.18 1.04 -0.88
CA GLU A 352 25.38 0.21 -0.98
C GLU A 352 25.01 -1.26 -0.82
N LEU A 353 25.35 -2.05 -1.82
CA LEU A 353 25.07 -3.47 -1.87
C LEU A 353 26.36 -4.25 -1.69
N PHE A 354 26.37 -5.17 -0.72
CA PHE A 354 27.53 -6.03 -0.44
C PHE A 354 27.17 -7.50 -0.50
N PHE A 355 28.12 -8.33 -0.94
CA PHE A 355 27.96 -9.76 -1.02
C PHE A 355 29.12 -10.50 -0.37
N ASP A 356 28.79 -11.51 0.43
CA ASP A 356 29.80 -12.49 0.85
C ASP A 356 30.30 -13.27 -0.38
N GLY A 357 31.57 -13.69 -0.35
CA GLY A 357 32.21 -14.39 -1.48
C GLY A 357 31.52 -15.71 -1.88
N GLU A 358 30.88 -16.39 -0.91
CA GLU A 358 30.14 -17.65 -1.12
C GLU A 358 28.79 -17.46 -1.82
N THR A 359 28.29 -16.23 -1.92
CA THR A 359 26.98 -15.95 -2.52
C THR A 359 26.99 -16.31 -4.01
N PRO A 360 26.08 -17.15 -4.54
CA PRO A 360 26.11 -17.57 -5.95
C PRO A 360 26.03 -16.40 -6.94
N ALA A 361 26.69 -16.54 -8.09
CA ALA A 361 26.81 -15.45 -9.08
C ALA A 361 25.46 -14.98 -9.65
N ASN A 362 24.56 -15.92 -9.99
CA ASN A 362 23.21 -15.62 -10.45
C ASN A 362 22.37 -14.92 -9.37
N VAL A 363 22.55 -15.26 -8.10
CA VAL A 363 21.87 -14.60 -6.97
C VAL A 363 22.37 -13.17 -6.79
N ARG A 364 23.71 -12.96 -6.82
CA ARG A 364 24.27 -11.60 -6.74
C ARG A 364 23.77 -10.72 -7.88
N GLN A 365 23.87 -11.19 -9.12
CA GLN A 365 23.42 -10.43 -10.30
C GLN A 365 21.89 -10.21 -10.28
N GLY A 366 21.09 -11.22 -9.93
CA GLY A 366 19.64 -11.09 -9.86
C GLY A 366 19.19 -10.12 -8.76
N PHE A 367 19.91 -10.10 -7.63
CA PHE A 367 19.69 -9.13 -6.57
C PHE A 367 20.00 -7.70 -7.03
N LEU A 368 21.16 -7.48 -7.67
CA LEU A 368 21.53 -6.19 -8.25
C LEU A 368 20.51 -5.71 -9.29
N GLU A 369 20.07 -6.61 -10.16
CA GLU A 369 19.11 -6.32 -11.23
C GLU A 369 17.74 -5.93 -10.66
N PHE A 370 17.26 -6.66 -9.63
CA PHE A 370 16.03 -6.30 -8.93
C PHE A 370 16.12 -4.93 -8.26
N VAL A 371 17.21 -4.65 -7.53
CA VAL A 371 17.42 -3.34 -6.90
C VAL A 371 17.50 -2.22 -7.94
N SER A 372 18.18 -2.44 -9.06
CA SER A 372 18.25 -1.47 -10.17
C SER A 372 16.86 -1.11 -10.69
N LYS A 373 16.05 -2.12 -11.04
CA LYS A 373 14.68 -1.92 -11.53
C LYS A 373 13.78 -1.24 -10.49
N HIS A 374 13.92 -1.61 -9.23
CA HIS A 374 13.19 -0.97 -8.14
C HIS A 374 13.56 0.52 -8.03
N LEU A 375 14.85 0.85 -8.00
CA LEU A 375 15.32 2.23 -7.95
C LEU A 375 14.89 3.04 -9.18
N GLU A 376 15.02 2.47 -10.38
CA GLU A 376 14.63 3.13 -11.64
C GLU A 376 13.12 3.44 -11.69
N SER A 377 12.27 2.56 -11.13
CA SER A 377 10.82 2.77 -11.11
C SER A 377 10.32 3.73 -10.02
N LYS A 378 11.05 3.87 -8.90
CA LYS A 378 10.61 4.64 -7.73
C LYS A 378 11.38 5.94 -7.52
N SER A 379 12.55 6.10 -8.14
CA SER A 379 13.35 7.33 -8.06
C SER A 379 12.94 8.32 -9.15
N THR A 380 13.49 9.53 -9.05
CA THR A 380 13.41 10.53 -10.13
C THR A 380 13.90 9.90 -11.43
N PRO A 381 13.15 10.00 -12.55
CA PRO A 381 13.58 9.48 -13.83
C PRO A 381 14.99 9.94 -14.21
N GLY A 382 15.87 9.01 -14.54
CA GLY A 382 17.26 9.30 -14.92
C GLY A 382 18.22 9.69 -13.78
N SER A 383 17.77 9.71 -12.51
CA SER A 383 18.65 10.06 -11.38
C SER A 383 19.54 8.93 -10.87
N VAL A 384 19.25 7.69 -11.27
CA VAL A 384 19.96 6.50 -10.76
C VAL A 384 21.31 6.38 -11.45
N SER A 385 22.39 6.31 -10.68
CA SER A 385 23.75 6.05 -11.16
C SER A 385 24.40 4.93 -10.38
N LYS A 386 25.29 4.17 -11.03
CA LYS A 386 25.94 2.97 -10.47
C LYS A 386 27.46 3.15 -10.43
N ARG A 387 28.10 2.76 -9.33
CA ARG A 387 29.57 2.72 -9.19
C ARG A 387 30.02 1.45 -8.48
N HIS A 388 31.26 1.03 -8.73
CA HIS A 388 31.86 -0.06 -7.95
C HIS A 388 32.16 0.44 -6.53
N ASP A 389 31.90 -0.39 -5.53
CA ASP A 389 32.11 -0.05 -4.11
C ASP A 389 32.93 -1.12 -3.40
N TYR A 390 34.10 -1.41 -3.96
CA TYR A 390 35.00 -2.46 -3.46
C TYR A 390 35.81 -1.94 -2.27
N HIS A 391 35.91 -2.76 -1.24
CA HIS A 391 36.76 -2.49 -0.08
C HIS A 391 37.82 -3.56 0.09
N CYS A 392 38.96 -3.19 0.69
CA CYS A 392 40.02 -4.16 1.00
C CYS A 392 39.49 -5.30 1.88
N ILE A 393 39.76 -6.55 1.47
CA ILE A 393 39.32 -7.76 2.20
C ILE A 393 40.01 -7.94 3.57
N ASN A 394 41.15 -7.27 3.80
CA ASN A 394 41.77 -7.27 5.12
C ASN A 394 40.86 -6.53 6.11
N ALA A 395 40.44 -7.25 7.15
CA ALA A 395 39.52 -6.78 8.18
C ALA A 395 40.04 -5.57 8.97
N GLU A 396 41.36 -5.42 9.12
CA GLU A 396 41.97 -4.26 9.79
C GLU A 396 42.10 -3.04 8.86
N CYS A 397 42.25 -3.28 7.54
CA CYS A 397 42.48 -2.20 6.57
C CYS A 397 41.17 -1.59 6.07
N ARG A 398 40.30 -2.40 5.45
CA ARG A 398 38.97 -2.01 4.92
C ARG A 398 38.89 -0.72 4.09
N LYS A 399 40.01 -0.19 3.58
CA LYS A 399 40.00 1.03 2.77
C LYS A 399 39.27 0.80 1.43
N PRO A 400 38.48 1.77 0.95
CA PRO A 400 37.79 1.67 -0.33
C PRO A 400 38.79 1.75 -1.50
N PHE A 401 38.47 1.06 -2.59
CA PHE A 401 39.16 1.21 -3.87
C PHE A 401 38.45 2.27 -4.73
N ALA A 402 39.22 3.14 -5.38
CA ALA A 402 38.67 4.13 -6.30
C ALA A 402 38.02 3.44 -7.52
N ASP A 403 36.86 3.95 -7.97
CA ASP A 403 36.06 3.32 -9.03
C ASP A 403 36.79 3.27 -10.39
N ASP A 404 37.58 4.29 -10.71
CA ASP A 404 38.43 4.36 -11.90
C ASP A 404 39.51 3.26 -11.90
N LEU A 405 40.14 3.00 -10.74
CA LEU A 405 41.08 1.89 -10.56
C LEU A 405 40.41 0.53 -10.78
N VAL A 406 39.19 0.35 -10.27
CA VAL A 406 38.42 -0.89 -10.45
C VAL A 406 38.10 -1.09 -11.93
N LYS A 407 37.58 -0.06 -12.61
CA LYS A 407 37.29 -0.07 -14.04
C LYS A 407 38.52 -0.40 -14.88
N ALA A 408 39.66 0.22 -14.61
CA ALA A 408 40.92 -0.05 -15.31
C ALA A 408 41.39 -1.50 -15.13
N ARG A 409 41.26 -2.05 -13.91
CA ARG A 409 41.62 -3.45 -13.61
C ARG A 409 40.70 -4.44 -14.32
N LEU A 410 39.40 -4.16 -14.37
CA LEU A 410 38.41 -4.97 -15.11
C LEU A 410 38.69 -4.95 -16.63
N ALA A 411 38.95 -3.77 -17.20
CA ALA A 411 39.31 -3.62 -18.62
C ALA A 411 40.58 -4.41 -18.97
N ALA A 412 41.55 -4.44 -18.05
CA ALA A 412 42.77 -5.25 -18.17
C ALA A 412 42.58 -6.75 -17.81
N ARG A 413 41.33 -7.21 -17.65
CA ARG A 413 40.95 -8.60 -17.31
C ARG A 413 41.67 -9.15 -16.08
N LYS A 414 42.00 -8.29 -15.11
CA LYS A 414 42.62 -8.70 -13.84
C LYS A 414 41.56 -9.32 -12.94
N LYS A 415 41.96 -10.32 -12.15
CA LYS A 415 41.08 -11.06 -11.22
C LYS A 415 41.14 -10.56 -9.78
N ASN A 416 42.01 -9.59 -9.49
CA ASN A 416 42.22 -9.10 -8.13
C ASN A 416 42.55 -7.59 -8.13
N LEU A 417 42.18 -6.94 -7.04
CA LEU A 417 42.63 -5.61 -6.64
C LEU A 417 43.75 -5.76 -5.60
N LEU A 418 44.89 -5.10 -5.83
CA LEU A 418 45.96 -4.98 -4.83
C LEU A 418 45.72 -3.72 -3.98
N CYS A 419 45.60 -3.88 -2.66
CA CYS A 419 45.44 -2.76 -1.73
C CYS A 419 46.73 -1.93 -1.64
N PRO A 420 46.70 -0.60 -1.86
CA PRO A 420 47.90 0.23 -1.78
C PRO A 420 48.39 0.45 -0.34
N TYR A 421 47.57 0.12 0.68
CA TYR A 421 47.90 0.37 2.09
C TYR A 421 48.48 -0.86 2.82
N CYS A 422 47.99 -2.06 2.51
CA CYS A 422 48.40 -3.29 3.19
C CYS A 422 48.78 -4.42 2.24
N GLU A 423 48.83 -4.14 0.93
CA GLU A 423 49.21 -5.10 -0.12
C GLU A 423 48.34 -6.37 -0.22
N GLN A 424 47.23 -6.41 0.52
CA GLN A 424 46.28 -7.51 0.47
C GLN A 424 45.62 -7.59 -0.91
N LYS A 425 45.56 -8.82 -1.47
CA LYS A 425 44.83 -9.11 -2.70
C LYS A 425 43.34 -9.33 -2.40
N THR A 426 42.50 -8.50 -2.99
CA THR A 426 41.04 -8.58 -2.91
C THR A 426 40.49 -9.15 -4.22
N PRO A 427 39.65 -10.21 -4.20
CA PRO A 427 39.04 -10.74 -5.41
C PRO A 427 38.25 -9.68 -6.19
N LEU A 428 38.38 -9.69 -7.52
CA LEU A 428 37.68 -8.76 -8.42
C LEU A 428 36.78 -9.54 -9.38
N ILE A 429 35.51 -9.15 -9.41
CA ILE A 429 34.47 -9.70 -10.27
C ILE A 429 33.77 -8.50 -10.91
N ASN A 430 33.32 -8.60 -12.17
CA ASN A 430 32.51 -7.53 -12.75
C ASN A 430 31.05 -7.67 -12.27
N LEU A 431 30.69 -6.99 -11.17
CA LEU A 431 29.32 -6.98 -10.65
C LEU A 431 28.37 -6.14 -11.50
N LEU A 432 28.88 -5.16 -12.26
CA LEU A 432 28.11 -4.29 -13.15
C LEU A 432 28.08 -4.81 -14.60
N ALA A 433 28.43 -6.08 -14.83
CA ALA A 433 28.21 -6.73 -16.11
C ALA A 433 26.71 -6.91 -16.38
N GLU A 434 26.34 -6.98 -17.65
CA GLU A 434 24.97 -7.34 -18.08
C GLU A 434 24.50 -8.62 -17.35
N PRO A 435 23.25 -8.62 -16.86
CA PRO A 435 22.71 -9.77 -16.15
C PRO A 435 22.60 -10.98 -17.08
N THR A 436 22.91 -12.16 -16.54
CA THR A 436 22.64 -13.42 -17.25
C THR A 436 21.16 -13.75 -17.23
N ALA A 437 20.65 -14.57 -18.17
CA ALA A 437 19.27 -15.03 -18.15
C ALA A 437 18.87 -15.71 -16.81
N ALA A 438 19.82 -16.40 -16.16
CA ALA A 438 19.61 -16.97 -14.83
C ALA A 438 19.45 -15.88 -13.74
N ALA A 439 20.17 -14.77 -13.85
CA ALA A 439 20.03 -13.62 -12.96
C ALA A 439 18.71 -12.88 -13.17
N GLU A 440 18.31 -12.67 -14.44
CA GLU A 440 17.01 -12.08 -14.78
C GLU A 440 15.85 -12.91 -14.23
N SER A 441 15.95 -14.25 -14.34
CA SER A 441 14.98 -15.18 -13.75
C SER A 441 14.90 -15.03 -12.23
N VAL A 442 16.04 -14.88 -11.54
CA VAL A 442 16.06 -14.61 -10.09
C VAL A 442 15.40 -13.26 -9.77
N ALA A 443 15.73 -12.19 -10.50
CA ALA A 443 15.13 -10.86 -10.29
C ALA A 443 13.61 -10.88 -10.50
N ALA A 444 13.15 -11.54 -11.56
CA ALA A 444 11.73 -11.73 -11.83
C ALA A 444 11.04 -12.52 -10.71
N LYS A 445 11.69 -13.59 -10.21
CA LYS A 445 11.17 -14.38 -9.09
C LYS A 445 11.07 -13.55 -7.81
N ILE A 446 12.06 -12.71 -7.49
CA ILE A 446 11.99 -11.78 -6.34
C ILE A 446 10.74 -10.90 -6.45
N GLY A 447 10.51 -10.25 -7.59
CA GLY A 447 9.31 -9.41 -7.78
C GLY A 447 8.00 -10.20 -7.69
N THR A 448 7.97 -11.41 -8.23
CA THR A 448 6.79 -12.29 -8.21
C THR A 448 6.46 -12.80 -6.80
N ASP A 449 7.49 -13.11 -6.02
CA ASP A 449 7.36 -13.51 -4.62
C ASP A 449 7.01 -12.30 -3.73
N ALA A 450 7.54 -11.12 -4.03
CA ALA A 450 7.16 -9.87 -3.36
C ALA A 450 5.66 -9.59 -3.45
N LYS A 451 5.12 -9.64 -4.67
CA LYS A 451 3.68 -9.47 -4.92
C LYS A 451 2.83 -10.50 -4.15
N ALA A 452 3.21 -11.78 -4.21
CA ALA A 452 2.49 -12.84 -3.51
C ALA A 452 2.63 -12.75 -1.98
N GLY A 453 3.81 -12.35 -1.49
CA GLY A 453 4.12 -12.19 -0.08
C GLY A 453 3.28 -11.09 0.55
N ARG A 454 3.27 -9.89 -0.06
CA ARG A 454 2.41 -8.76 0.36
C ARG A 454 0.99 -9.19 0.56
N GLN A 455 0.40 -9.77 -0.48
CA GLN A 455 -1.01 -10.07 -0.46
C GLN A 455 -1.36 -11.20 0.51
N ARG A 456 -0.48 -12.18 0.69
CA ARG A 456 -0.65 -13.20 1.73
C ARG A 456 -0.72 -12.55 3.12
N MET A 457 0.13 -11.56 3.38
CA MET A 457 0.17 -10.84 4.66
C MET A 457 -1.07 -9.96 4.84
N THR A 458 -1.43 -9.16 3.84
CA THR A 458 -2.61 -8.29 3.91
C THR A 458 -3.90 -9.10 3.96
N ALA A 459 -4.02 -10.20 3.21
CA ALA A 459 -5.16 -11.11 3.30
C ALA A 459 -5.32 -11.67 4.72
N GLY A 460 -4.22 -12.14 5.32
CA GLY A 460 -4.24 -12.59 6.71
C GLY A 460 -4.64 -11.50 7.70
N LEU A 461 -4.27 -10.24 7.46
CA LEU A 461 -4.70 -9.10 8.27
C LEU A 461 -6.21 -8.83 8.11
N VAL A 462 -6.69 -8.80 6.87
CA VAL A 462 -8.11 -8.59 6.55
C VAL A 462 -9.00 -9.68 7.15
N ILE A 463 -8.56 -10.95 7.10
CA ILE A 463 -9.29 -12.05 7.75
C ILE A 463 -9.43 -11.80 9.25
N LYS A 464 -8.33 -11.40 9.94
CA LYS A 464 -8.39 -11.06 11.37
C LYS A 464 -9.30 -9.88 11.66
N ALA A 465 -9.30 -8.85 10.80
CA ALA A 465 -10.20 -7.71 10.94
C ALA A 465 -11.67 -8.17 10.87
N LYS A 466 -12.01 -8.97 9.86
CA LYS A 466 -13.34 -9.56 9.71
C LYS A 466 -13.73 -10.49 10.86
N GLU A 467 -12.78 -11.24 11.41
CA GLU A 467 -12.99 -12.06 12.63
C GLU A 467 -13.32 -11.20 13.84
N ALA A 468 -12.56 -10.13 14.07
CA ALA A 468 -12.79 -9.20 15.16
C ALA A 468 -14.15 -8.47 15.07
N GLU A 469 -14.68 -8.33 13.85
CA GLU A 469 -16.00 -7.76 13.55
C GLU A 469 -17.11 -8.81 13.43
N GLY A 470 -16.78 -10.11 13.51
CA GLY A 470 -17.76 -11.19 13.32
C GLY A 470 -18.34 -11.30 11.90
N LYS A 471 -17.76 -10.65 10.89
CA LYS A 471 -18.28 -10.59 9.51
C LYS A 471 -17.81 -11.76 8.65
N PHE A 472 -18.67 -12.27 7.77
CA PHE A 472 -18.31 -13.26 6.77
C PHE A 472 -18.69 -12.75 5.38
N ASP A 473 -17.93 -13.14 4.36
CA ASP A 473 -18.15 -12.70 2.98
C ASP A 473 -19.03 -13.68 2.20
N VAL A 474 -18.85 -14.98 2.45
CA VAL A 474 -19.54 -16.03 1.68
C VAL A 474 -19.90 -17.21 2.56
N PHE A 475 -21.12 -17.71 2.38
CA PHE A 475 -21.59 -18.96 2.95
C PHE A 475 -21.33 -20.12 1.98
N LEU A 476 -20.69 -21.20 2.43
CA LEU A 476 -20.38 -22.38 1.59
C LEU A 476 -21.34 -23.55 1.90
N SER A 477 -22.43 -23.64 1.12
CA SER A 477 -23.40 -24.74 1.21
C SER A 477 -22.91 -25.95 0.42
N HIS A 478 -22.92 -27.13 1.02
CA HIS A 478 -22.41 -28.34 0.38
C HIS A 478 -22.98 -29.62 1.00
N ASN A 479 -22.93 -30.71 0.23
CA ASN A 479 -23.18 -32.04 0.78
C ASN A 479 -22.02 -32.47 1.69
N SER A 480 -22.33 -33.07 2.84
CA SER A 480 -21.34 -33.53 3.82
C SER A 480 -20.28 -34.49 3.23
N LYS A 481 -20.60 -35.20 2.14
CA LYS A 481 -19.67 -36.08 1.40
C LYS A 481 -18.65 -35.32 0.55
N ASP A 482 -18.96 -34.11 0.12
CA ASP A 482 -18.09 -33.27 -0.73
C ASP A 482 -17.21 -32.29 0.06
N LYS A 483 -17.33 -32.35 1.40
CA LYS A 483 -16.65 -31.49 2.37
C LYS A 483 -15.15 -31.31 2.14
N ALA A 484 -14.44 -32.38 1.80
CA ALA A 484 -13.00 -32.31 1.57
C ALA A 484 -12.63 -31.39 0.39
N ALA A 485 -13.46 -31.33 -0.66
CA ALA A 485 -13.24 -30.43 -1.79
C ALA A 485 -13.57 -28.98 -1.42
N VAL A 486 -14.68 -28.76 -0.70
CA VAL A 486 -15.11 -27.42 -0.26
C VAL A 486 -14.15 -26.81 0.75
N GLU A 487 -13.59 -27.61 1.66
CA GLU A 487 -12.59 -27.14 2.62
C GLU A 487 -11.30 -26.64 1.93
N LYS A 488 -10.91 -27.25 0.80
CA LYS A 488 -9.79 -26.73 0.00
C LYS A 488 -10.11 -25.37 -0.61
N ILE A 489 -11.31 -25.19 -1.14
CA ILE A 489 -11.77 -23.91 -1.70
C ILE A 489 -11.80 -22.85 -0.59
N ALA A 490 -12.39 -23.17 0.56
CA ALA A 490 -12.46 -22.30 1.74
C ALA A 490 -11.08 -21.80 2.18
N LYS A 491 -10.08 -22.69 2.22
CA LYS A 491 -8.68 -22.32 2.54
C LYS A 491 -8.03 -21.41 1.50
N GLN A 492 -8.44 -21.47 0.23
CA GLN A 492 -7.92 -20.57 -0.80
C GLN A 492 -8.60 -19.21 -0.75
N LEU A 493 -9.89 -19.14 -0.40
CA LEU A 493 -10.60 -17.88 -0.15
C LEU A 493 -9.92 -17.07 0.96
N LEU A 494 -9.51 -17.73 2.05
CA LEU A 494 -8.77 -17.08 3.15
C LEU A 494 -7.47 -16.41 2.68
N LYS A 495 -6.75 -17.02 1.71
CA LYS A 495 -5.49 -16.48 1.19
C LYS A 495 -5.66 -15.21 0.35
N VAL A 496 -6.88 -14.89 -0.06
CA VAL A 496 -7.22 -13.68 -0.81
C VAL A 496 -8.08 -12.71 0.02
N GLY A 497 -8.18 -12.92 1.34
CA GLY A 497 -8.89 -12.02 2.25
C GLY A 497 -10.40 -12.21 2.27
N ILE A 498 -10.92 -13.29 1.69
CA ILE A 498 -12.34 -13.65 1.75
C ILE A 498 -12.55 -14.66 2.88
N ARG A 499 -13.39 -14.31 3.84
CA ARG A 499 -13.73 -15.11 5.01
C ARG A 499 -14.99 -15.94 4.73
N PRO A 500 -14.85 -17.26 4.50
CA PRO A 500 -16.01 -18.12 4.31
C PRO A 500 -16.61 -18.52 5.66
N TRP A 501 -17.92 -18.72 5.66
CA TRP A 501 -18.63 -19.47 6.70
C TRP A 501 -18.76 -20.92 6.24
N LEU A 502 -18.29 -21.85 7.08
CA LEU A 502 -18.34 -23.29 6.84
C LEU A 502 -18.82 -23.99 8.12
N ASP A 503 -19.84 -24.83 8.00
CA ASP A 503 -20.46 -25.58 9.10
C ASP A 503 -19.45 -26.18 10.09
N ARG A 504 -18.42 -26.87 9.58
CA ARG A 504 -17.36 -27.52 10.38
C ARG A 504 -16.52 -26.56 11.20
N TRP A 505 -16.32 -25.35 10.68
CA TRP A 505 -15.43 -24.36 11.27
C TRP A 505 -16.19 -23.48 12.26
N ASN A 506 -17.48 -23.28 12.03
CA ASN A 506 -18.25 -22.24 12.70
C ASN A 506 -19.35 -22.75 13.62
N LEU A 507 -19.78 -24.02 13.50
CA LEU A 507 -20.72 -24.63 14.44
C LEU A 507 -19.97 -25.26 15.61
N THR A 508 -20.42 -24.93 16.82
CA THR A 508 -20.00 -25.58 18.05
C THR A 508 -20.80 -26.87 18.24
N PRO A 509 -20.20 -27.98 18.73
CA PRO A 509 -20.98 -29.16 19.10
C PRO A 509 -22.09 -28.82 20.09
N GLY A 510 -23.35 -29.05 19.69
CA GLY A 510 -24.54 -28.65 20.45
C GLY A 510 -25.35 -27.54 19.79
N ASP A 511 -24.78 -26.80 18.84
CA ASP A 511 -25.49 -25.79 18.06
C ASP A 511 -26.52 -26.44 17.13
N THR A 512 -27.67 -25.80 17.02
CA THR A 512 -28.72 -26.17 16.06
C THR A 512 -28.35 -25.63 14.69
N ILE A 513 -28.08 -26.53 13.74
CA ILE A 513 -27.70 -26.19 12.35
C ILE A 513 -28.66 -25.15 11.74
N SER A 514 -29.97 -25.32 11.96
CA SER A 514 -31.00 -24.43 11.42
C SER A 514 -30.91 -22.99 11.94
N GLU A 515 -30.62 -22.78 13.23
CA GLU A 515 -30.53 -21.44 13.83
C GLU A 515 -29.28 -20.69 13.35
N ALA A 516 -28.14 -21.39 13.32
CA ALA A 516 -26.89 -20.85 12.82
C ALA A 516 -26.97 -20.49 11.33
N LEU A 517 -27.65 -21.31 10.53
CA LEU A 517 -27.93 -21.02 9.12
C LEU A 517 -28.85 -19.80 8.96
N GLU A 518 -29.91 -19.69 9.76
CA GLU A 518 -30.79 -18.51 9.72
C GLU A 518 -30.05 -17.21 10.05
N GLN A 519 -29.10 -17.25 10.99
CA GLN A 519 -28.30 -16.10 11.35
C GLN A 519 -27.29 -15.74 10.27
N ALA A 520 -26.59 -16.75 9.72
CA ALA A 520 -25.69 -16.58 8.59
C ALA A 520 -26.40 -15.95 7.36
N ILE A 521 -27.63 -16.38 7.07
CA ILE A 521 -28.41 -15.83 5.95
C ILE A 521 -28.74 -14.34 6.13
N LYS A 522 -28.91 -13.86 7.36
CA LYS A 522 -29.23 -12.45 7.64
C LYS A 522 -28.02 -11.53 7.47
N THR A 523 -26.81 -12.05 7.69
CA THR A 523 -25.60 -11.22 7.85
C THR A 523 -24.58 -11.41 6.73
N ILE A 524 -24.66 -12.49 5.96
CA ILE A 524 -23.68 -12.82 4.91
C ILE A 524 -24.21 -12.36 3.54
N PRO A 525 -23.43 -11.55 2.78
CA PRO A 525 -23.90 -10.94 1.53
C PRO A 525 -23.94 -11.90 0.33
N CYS A 526 -23.32 -13.09 0.45
CA CYS A 526 -23.19 -14.03 -0.65
C CYS A 526 -23.25 -15.48 -0.17
N ALA A 527 -23.77 -16.38 -1.02
CA ALA A 527 -23.69 -17.82 -0.82
C ALA A 527 -23.24 -18.55 -2.07
N ALA A 528 -22.30 -19.48 -1.89
CA ALA A 528 -21.87 -20.43 -2.90
C ALA A 528 -22.53 -21.78 -2.63
N LEU A 529 -23.33 -22.25 -3.59
CA LEU A 529 -23.98 -23.57 -3.54
C LEU A 529 -23.09 -24.57 -4.27
N CYS A 530 -22.40 -25.43 -3.53
CA CYS A 530 -21.42 -26.36 -4.07
C CYS A 530 -22.05 -27.73 -4.40
N PHE A 531 -22.04 -28.09 -5.68
CA PHE A 531 -22.57 -29.33 -6.21
C PHE A 531 -21.43 -30.29 -6.57
N GLY A 532 -21.31 -31.39 -5.83
CA GLY A 532 -20.32 -32.44 -6.08
C GLY A 532 -20.92 -33.76 -6.57
N PRO A 533 -20.07 -34.77 -6.81
CA PRO A 533 -20.49 -36.07 -7.33
C PRO A 533 -21.49 -36.81 -6.43
N ALA A 534 -21.54 -36.47 -5.14
CA ALA A 534 -22.46 -37.07 -4.19
C ALA A 534 -23.92 -36.61 -4.34
N ASP A 535 -24.17 -35.54 -5.12
CA ASP A 535 -25.39 -34.74 -5.01
C ASP A 535 -26.22 -34.59 -6.30
N ILE A 536 -25.83 -35.25 -7.40
CA ILE A 536 -26.60 -35.20 -8.64
C ILE A 536 -27.72 -36.26 -8.58
N GLY A 537 -28.87 -35.88 -8.00
CA GLY A 537 -30.13 -36.62 -8.22
C GLY A 537 -31.02 -36.97 -7.02
N LYS A 538 -30.65 -36.64 -5.76
CA LYS A 538 -31.52 -36.88 -4.58
C LYS A 538 -31.82 -35.67 -3.68
N TRP A 539 -31.22 -34.53 -4.00
CA TRP A 539 -31.57 -33.17 -3.59
C TRP A 539 -31.71 -32.83 -2.07
N HIS A 540 -30.90 -31.86 -1.66
CA HIS A 540 -30.91 -30.97 -0.49
C HIS A 540 -32.21 -30.09 -0.37
N ILE A 541 -33.39 -30.65 -0.68
CA ILE A 541 -34.58 -29.93 -1.19
C ILE A 541 -35.30 -29.04 -0.17
N LEU A 542 -35.15 -29.33 1.13
CA LEU A 542 -35.81 -28.55 2.18
C LEU A 542 -34.99 -27.34 2.62
N GLU A 543 -33.67 -27.49 2.67
CA GLU A 543 -32.77 -26.41 3.07
C GLU A 543 -32.74 -25.31 2.00
N ILE A 544 -32.48 -25.63 0.73
CA ILE A 544 -32.35 -24.62 -0.33
C ILE A 544 -33.68 -23.91 -0.67
N ARG A 545 -34.84 -24.57 -0.55
CA ARG A 545 -36.15 -23.91 -0.84
C ARG A 545 -36.47 -22.80 0.15
N ALA A 546 -36.23 -23.00 1.45
CA ALA A 546 -36.39 -21.95 2.45
C ALA A 546 -35.39 -20.79 2.25
N TYR A 547 -34.21 -21.09 1.68
CA TYR A 547 -33.16 -20.10 1.40
C TYR A 547 -33.45 -19.26 0.16
N VAL A 548 -34.05 -19.86 -0.88
CA VAL A 548 -34.44 -19.17 -2.12
C VAL A 548 -35.52 -18.12 -1.88
N GLU A 549 -36.49 -18.35 -1.00
CA GLU A 549 -37.54 -17.35 -0.70
C GLU A 549 -37.01 -16.13 0.09
N LYS A 550 -36.09 -16.35 1.04
CA LYS A 550 -35.44 -15.27 1.83
C LYS A 550 -34.41 -14.47 1.02
N TRP A 551 -33.74 -15.09 0.06
CA TRP A 551 -32.81 -14.38 -0.84
C TRP A 551 -33.49 -13.79 -2.08
N ALA A 552 -34.58 -14.38 -2.58
CA ALA A 552 -35.38 -13.78 -3.65
C ALA A 552 -36.07 -12.48 -3.23
N SER A 553 -36.23 -12.25 -1.91
CA SER A 553 -36.70 -10.99 -1.33
C SER A 553 -35.59 -10.07 -0.82
N GLY A 554 -34.32 -10.49 -0.90
CA GLY A 554 -33.15 -9.79 -0.36
C GLY A 554 -32.11 -9.37 -1.41
N THR A 555 -31.01 -8.76 -0.95
CA THR A 555 -29.90 -8.25 -1.77
C THR A 555 -28.72 -9.22 -1.92
N ALA A 556 -28.77 -10.38 -1.25
CA ALA A 556 -27.64 -11.32 -1.20
C ALA A 556 -27.52 -12.17 -2.48
N ARG A 557 -26.29 -12.38 -2.95
CA ARG A 557 -26.01 -13.09 -4.22
C ARG A 557 -25.88 -14.60 -4.01
N MET A 558 -26.40 -15.37 -4.97
CA MET A 558 -26.29 -16.83 -5.00
C MET A 558 -25.44 -17.27 -6.18
N ILE A 559 -24.42 -18.10 -5.91
CA ILE A 559 -23.46 -18.59 -6.91
C ILE A 559 -23.51 -20.11 -6.94
N PRO A 560 -24.02 -20.73 -8.01
CA PRO A 560 -23.91 -22.17 -8.20
C PRO A 560 -22.47 -22.54 -8.54
N VAL A 561 -21.90 -23.53 -7.85
CA VAL A 561 -20.50 -23.95 -7.99
C VAL A 561 -20.42 -25.45 -8.26
N ILE A 562 -19.84 -25.85 -9.38
CA ILE A 562 -19.69 -27.27 -9.75
C ILE A 562 -18.32 -27.78 -9.32
N LEU A 563 -18.27 -28.73 -8.39
CA LEU A 563 -17.05 -29.23 -7.79
C LEU A 563 -16.32 -30.24 -8.69
N PRO A 564 -15.01 -30.51 -8.41
CA PRO A 564 -14.27 -31.58 -9.07
C PRO A 564 -14.97 -32.95 -9.03
N LYS A 565 -14.71 -33.78 -10.05
CA LYS A 565 -15.25 -35.14 -10.23
C LYS A 565 -16.74 -35.23 -10.60
N VAL A 566 -17.38 -34.11 -10.94
CA VAL A 566 -18.69 -34.10 -11.60
C VAL A 566 -18.49 -34.38 -13.09
N GLU A 567 -18.89 -35.56 -13.54
CA GLU A 567 -18.67 -36.01 -14.93
C GLU A 567 -19.64 -35.34 -15.93
N GLU A 568 -20.92 -35.24 -15.56
CA GLU A 568 -21.96 -34.63 -16.40
C GLU A 568 -22.45 -33.28 -15.84
N THR A 569 -22.92 -32.39 -16.70
CA THR A 569 -23.54 -31.13 -16.28
C THR A 569 -24.75 -31.45 -15.40
N PRO A 570 -24.76 -31.06 -14.11
CA PRO A 570 -25.83 -31.45 -13.21
C PRO A 570 -27.16 -30.85 -13.67
N GLU A 571 -28.25 -31.61 -13.56
CA GLU A 571 -29.60 -31.05 -13.69
C GLU A 571 -29.92 -30.17 -12.47
N LEU A 572 -29.52 -28.90 -12.55
CA LEU A 572 -29.81 -27.90 -11.53
C LEU A 572 -31.32 -27.56 -11.53
N PRO A 573 -31.92 -27.16 -10.39
CA PRO A 573 -33.29 -26.66 -10.36
C PRO A 573 -33.48 -25.44 -11.24
N LEU A 574 -34.71 -25.22 -11.71
CA LEU A 574 -35.07 -24.12 -12.60
C LEU A 574 -34.62 -22.74 -12.10
N PHE A 575 -34.73 -22.46 -10.79
CA PHE A 575 -34.32 -21.18 -10.21
C PHE A 575 -32.78 -20.99 -10.20
N VAL A 576 -32.01 -22.07 -10.18
CA VAL A 576 -30.54 -22.06 -10.28
C VAL A 576 -30.11 -21.98 -11.76
N ARG A 577 -30.85 -22.63 -12.68
CA ARG A 577 -30.61 -22.57 -14.14
C ARG A 577 -30.71 -21.15 -14.71
N GLN A 578 -31.38 -20.24 -14.02
CA GLN A 578 -31.50 -18.83 -14.42
C GLN A 578 -30.29 -17.96 -14.01
N THR A 579 -29.36 -18.52 -13.24
CA THR A 579 -28.14 -17.85 -12.77
C THR A 579 -26.90 -18.44 -13.43
N LEU A 580 -25.90 -17.60 -13.70
CA LEU A 580 -24.60 -18.08 -14.18
C LEU A 580 -23.93 -18.92 -13.09
N TRP A 581 -23.39 -20.08 -13.47
CA TRP A 581 -22.68 -20.98 -12.57
C TRP A 581 -21.17 -20.90 -12.78
N VAL A 582 -20.43 -21.28 -11.75
CA VAL A 582 -18.96 -21.37 -11.77
C VAL A 582 -18.54 -22.82 -11.88
N ASP A 583 -17.80 -23.14 -12.94
CA ASP A 583 -17.20 -24.46 -13.12
C ASP A 583 -15.88 -24.53 -12.35
N MET A 584 -15.87 -25.29 -11.25
CA MET A 584 -14.69 -25.57 -10.44
C MET A 584 -14.17 -26.99 -10.67
N ARG A 585 -14.46 -27.66 -11.80
CA ARG A 585 -13.96 -29.03 -12.00
C ARG A 585 -12.45 -29.10 -12.12
N ASP A 586 -11.87 -28.13 -12.82
CA ASP A 586 -10.44 -28.02 -13.10
C ASP A 586 -9.77 -26.83 -12.38
N TRP A 587 -10.38 -26.29 -11.32
CA TRP A 587 -9.90 -25.04 -10.66
C TRP A 587 -8.48 -25.11 -10.09
N GLU A 588 -7.96 -26.32 -9.84
CA GLU A 588 -6.57 -26.53 -9.41
C GLU A 588 -5.56 -26.43 -10.59
N ASN A 589 -6.04 -26.47 -11.84
CA ASN A 589 -5.24 -26.34 -13.06
C ASN A 589 -4.91 -24.86 -13.34
N GLU A 590 -3.65 -24.59 -13.70
CA GLU A 590 -3.14 -23.24 -13.96
C GLU A 590 -3.79 -22.53 -15.15
N LYS A 591 -4.50 -23.26 -16.01
CA LYS A 591 -5.24 -22.70 -17.15
C LYS A 591 -6.73 -22.47 -16.87
N SER A 592 -7.21 -22.83 -15.68
CA SER A 592 -8.62 -22.65 -15.29
C SER A 592 -8.86 -21.26 -14.70
N ASP A 593 -10.00 -20.67 -15.04
CA ASP A 593 -10.52 -19.43 -14.44
C ASP A 593 -11.63 -19.70 -13.41
N GLY A 594 -11.87 -20.95 -13.01
CA GLY A 594 -12.96 -21.30 -12.09
C GLY A 594 -12.87 -20.54 -10.77
N PHE A 595 -11.68 -20.52 -10.13
CA PHE A 595 -11.49 -19.81 -8.87
C PHE A 595 -11.65 -18.28 -9.06
N TYR A 596 -11.21 -17.73 -10.19
CA TYR A 596 -11.43 -16.32 -10.53
C TYR A 596 -12.90 -15.95 -10.54
N ARG A 597 -13.68 -16.74 -11.27
CA ARG A 597 -15.11 -16.51 -11.46
C ARG A 597 -15.87 -16.63 -10.14
N LEU A 598 -15.43 -17.52 -9.24
CA LEU A 598 -15.97 -17.61 -7.89
C LEU A 598 -15.72 -16.32 -7.10
N ILE A 599 -14.49 -15.80 -7.12
CA ILE A 599 -14.13 -14.54 -6.45
C ILE A 599 -14.93 -13.36 -7.04
N CYS A 600 -15.03 -13.28 -8.37
CA CYS A 600 -15.84 -12.29 -9.07
C CYS A 600 -17.30 -12.34 -8.62
N GLY A 601 -17.89 -13.53 -8.53
CA GLY A 601 -19.26 -13.71 -8.06
C GLY A 601 -19.45 -13.26 -6.62
N ILE A 602 -18.52 -13.63 -5.73
CA ILE A 602 -18.58 -13.25 -4.30
C ILE A 602 -18.53 -11.72 -4.16
N LEU A 603 -17.63 -11.07 -4.90
CA LEU A 603 -17.44 -9.62 -4.84
C LEU A 603 -18.43 -8.83 -5.70
N GLY A 604 -19.13 -9.49 -6.64
CA GLY A 604 -20.17 -8.88 -7.46
C GLY A 604 -19.67 -8.14 -8.67
N ARG A 605 -18.52 -8.56 -9.17
CA ARG A 605 -17.85 -7.92 -10.30
C ARG A 605 -17.98 -8.81 -11.52
N ALA A 606 -18.15 -8.18 -12.68
CA ALA A 606 -18.10 -8.91 -13.94
C ALA A 606 -16.65 -9.45 -14.14
N PRO A 607 -16.48 -10.70 -14.59
CA PRO A 607 -15.14 -11.27 -14.77
C PRO A 607 -14.35 -10.65 -15.95
N GLY A 608 -15.02 -9.91 -16.84
CA GLY A 608 -14.40 -9.34 -18.05
C GLY A 608 -13.91 -10.40 -19.03
N ASP A 609 -12.93 -10.04 -19.85
CA ASP A 609 -12.15 -10.99 -20.67
C ASP A 609 -11.22 -11.78 -19.76
N SER A 610 -11.81 -12.77 -19.07
CA SER A 610 -11.16 -13.62 -18.08
C SER A 610 -9.72 -13.95 -18.47
N PRO A 611 -8.70 -13.52 -17.70
CA PRO A 611 -7.33 -13.89 -18.00
C PRO A 611 -7.23 -15.40 -17.85
N MET A 612 -7.02 -16.15 -18.94
CA MET A 612 -6.76 -17.60 -18.94
C MET A 612 -5.40 -17.94 -18.30
N LYS A 613 -5.19 -17.47 -17.07
CA LYS A 613 -4.03 -17.70 -16.21
C LYS A 613 -4.56 -17.86 -14.79
N ARG A 614 -3.98 -18.82 -14.06
CA ARG A 614 -4.25 -19.15 -12.66
C ARG A 614 -4.69 -17.90 -11.89
N PHE A 615 -5.96 -17.79 -11.53
CA PHE A 615 -6.37 -16.75 -10.59
C PHE A 615 -6.09 -17.25 -9.20
N GLY A 616 -5.15 -16.63 -8.54
CA GLY A 616 -4.80 -16.89 -7.16
C GLY A 616 -4.58 -15.58 -6.45
N VAL A 617 -3.65 -15.62 -5.49
CA VAL A 617 -3.21 -14.44 -4.77
C VAL A 617 -2.77 -13.39 -5.83
N ARG A 618 -1.71 -13.66 -6.60
CA ARG A 618 -1.03 -12.73 -7.51
C ARG A 618 -1.93 -11.94 -8.50
N GLU A 619 -3.06 -12.50 -8.92
CA GLU A 619 -3.93 -11.95 -9.98
C GLU A 619 -5.00 -10.98 -9.44
N VAL A 620 -5.37 -11.09 -8.16
CA VAL A 620 -6.26 -10.13 -7.48
C VAL A 620 -5.66 -8.71 -7.54
N ALA A 621 -4.33 -8.57 -7.51
CA ALA A 621 -3.64 -7.28 -7.59
C ALA A 621 -3.63 -6.65 -9.01
N GLU A 622 -3.60 -7.44 -10.08
CA GLU A 622 -3.76 -6.93 -11.46
C GLU A 622 -5.22 -6.48 -11.71
N TRP A 623 -6.16 -7.14 -11.04
CA TRP A 623 -7.59 -6.83 -11.08
C TRP A 623 -7.97 -5.55 -10.29
N GLN A 624 -7.04 -4.99 -9.50
CA GLN A 624 -7.22 -3.82 -8.64
C GLN A 624 -6.76 -2.49 -9.26
N GLY A 625 -6.22 -2.48 -10.49
CA GLY A 625 -5.82 -1.25 -11.18
C GLY A 625 -4.57 -0.55 -10.61
N ALA A 626 -3.85 -1.18 -9.68
CA ALA A 626 -2.55 -0.67 -9.22
C ALA A 626 -1.46 -1.02 -10.25
N SER A 627 -1.12 -0.03 -11.07
CA SER A 627 0.08 -0.04 -11.93
C SER A 627 1.32 0.27 -11.10
#